data_AF-A0A4U6U4V8-F1
#
_entry.id   AF-A0A4U6U4V8-F1
#
_cell.length_a   1.000
_cell.length_b   1.000
_cell.length_c   1.000
_cell.angle_alpha   90.00
_cell.angle_beta   90.00
_cell.angle_gamma   90.00
#
_symmetry.space_group_name_H-M   'P 1'
#
loop_
_entity.id
_entity.type
_entity.pdbx_description
1 polymer ?
#
loop_
_entity_poly.entity_id
_entity_poly.type
_entity_poly.pdbx_seq_one_letter_code
_entity_poly.pdbx_strand_id
1 'polypeptide(L)'
;MDVSIFSCRELTFLDLIGCDIPAAPAGLVGFPNLTKLYLHGVGFPDNGVRGLEELIAESPLLQVLWLDKLWFPEDEDVDEQDAHGFEELVIRAPNLRNLRIVSEYDNGWQIEELPCIEKVEISSDNYTTNRDFGRLLTRVARVRELSLKMPVS
;
A
#
# COMPACT_ATOMS: atom_id res chain seq x y z
N MET A 1 -1.49 30.18 -4.50
CA MET A 1 -1.10 29.01 -5.30
C MET A 1 -0.90 27.89 -4.32
N ASP A 2 -1.83 26.95 -4.25
CA ASP A 2 -1.61 25.72 -3.47
C ASP A 2 -0.54 24.92 -4.20
N VAL A 3 0.61 24.77 -3.55
CA VAL A 3 1.69 23.93 -4.05
C VAL A 3 1.33 22.51 -3.66
N SER A 4 0.71 21.77 -4.58
CA SER A 4 0.34 20.39 -4.36
C SER A 4 1.58 19.49 -4.41
N ILE A 5 1.71 18.57 -3.45
CA ILE A 5 2.80 17.58 -3.40
C ILE A 5 2.90 16.78 -4.71
N PHE A 6 1.77 16.57 -5.39
CA PHE A 6 1.67 15.86 -6.66
C PHE A 6 2.31 16.58 -7.86
N SER A 7 2.75 17.84 -7.69
CA SER A 7 3.41 18.60 -8.76
C SER A 7 4.94 18.34 -8.84
N CYS A 8 5.51 17.66 -7.85
CA CYS A 8 6.96 17.45 -7.72
C CYS A 8 7.47 16.31 -8.62
N ARG A 9 7.62 16.56 -9.92
CA ARG A 9 8.02 15.53 -10.91
C ARG A 9 9.44 14.99 -10.76
N GLU A 10 10.36 15.77 -10.19
CA GLU A 10 11.75 15.36 -9.96
C GLU A 10 11.94 14.55 -8.66
N LEU A 11 10.86 14.28 -7.93
CA LEU A 11 10.94 13.60 -6.65
C LEU A 11 11.38 12.15 -6.82
N THR A 12 12.52 11.79 -6.23
CA THR A 12 13.03 10.41 -6.23
C THR A 12 12.74 9.66 -4.94
N PHE A 13 12.40 10.38 -3.87
CA PHE A 13 12.18 9.88 -2.52
C PHE A 13 11.06 10.68 -1.86
N LEU A 14 10.05 9.99 -1.34
CA LEU A 14 8.95 10.58 -0.58
C LEU A 14 8.80 9.83 0.74
N ASP A 15 8.81 10.57 1.85
CA ASP A 15 8.65 10.07 3.21
C ASP A 15 7.63 10.93 3.93
N LEU A 16 6.52 10.33 4.33
CA LEU A 16 5.39 10.98 4.98
C LEU A 16 5.07 10.25 6.29
N ILE A 17 5.01 11.01 7.37
CA ILE A 17 4.88 10.49 8.73
C ILE A 17 3.82 11.31 9.48
N GLY A 18 2.76 10.64 9.95
CA GLY A 18 1.76 11.22 10.85
C GLY A 18 0.99 12.40 10.25
N CYS A 19 0.61 12.31 8.96
CA CYS A 19 -0.07 13.39 8.24
C CYS A 19 -1.20 12.88 7.35
N ASP A 20 -2.16 13.75 7.04
CA ASP A 20 -3.20 13.48 6.06
C ASP A 20 -2.74 13.91 4.66
N ILE A 21 -2.96 13.06 3.66
CA ILE A 21 -2.71 13.36 2.25
C ILE A 21 -4.00 13.95 1.63
N PRO A 22 -3.91 15.03 0.83
CA PRO A 22 -5.06 15.54 0.10
C PRO A 22 -5.48 14.57 -1.01
N ALA A 23 -6.76 14.63 -1.41
CA ALA A 23 -7.26 13.84 -2.53
C ALA A 23 -6.39 14.04 -3.78
N ALA A 24 -6.05 12.93 -4.44
CA ALA A 24 -5.30 12.97 -5.69
C ALA A 24 -6.09 13.78 -6.73
N PRO A 25 -5.44 14.71 -7.45
CA PRO A 25 -6.11 15.44 -8.52
C PRO A 25 -6.49 14.48 -9.65
N ALA A 26 -7.64 14.72 -10.28
CA ALA A 26 -8.08 13.92 -11.42
C ALA A 26 -7.02 13.93 -12.54
N GLY A 27 -6.62 12.75 -13.01
CA GLY A 27 -5.55 12.60 -14.01
C GLY A 27 -4.13 12.75 -13.45
N LEU A 28 -3.92 12.43 -12.17
CA LEU A 28 -2.60 12.33 -11.55
C LEU A 28 -1.69 11.43 -12.39
N VAL A 29 -0.55 11.96 -12.82
CA VAL A 29 0.49 11.20 -13.57
C VAL A 29 1.58 10.65 -12.63
N GLY A 30 1.19 10.43 -11.37
CA GLY A 30 2.07 10.00 -10.27
C GLY A 30 3.37 10.79 -10.12
N PHE A 31 4.39 10.08 -9.62
CA PHE A 31 5.74 10.58 -9.47
C PHE A 31 6.69 9.78 -10.39
N PRO A 32 6.98 10.27 -11.60
CA PRO A 32 7.65 9.48 -12.62
C PRO A 32 9.08 9.05 -12.23
N ASN A 33 9.75 9.85 -11.40
CA ASN A 33 11.11 9.60 -10.94
C ASN A 33 11.21 8.94 -9.56
N LEU A 34 10.07 8.61 -8.93
CA LEU A 34 10.05 8.12 -7.55
C LEU A 34 10.61 6.70 -7.47
N THR A 35 11.61 6.52 -6.62
CA THR A 35 12.26 5.22 -6.39
C THR A 35 11.91 4.63 -5.03
N LYS A 36 11.46 5.47 -4.10
CA LYS A 36 11.21 5.10 -2.70
C LYS A 36 10.01 5.89 -2.18
N LEU A 37 9.05 5.17 -1.62
CA LEU A 37 7.85 5.72 -1.00
C LEU A 37 7.67 5.12 0.39
N TYR A 38 7.78 5.96 1.42
CA TYR A 38 7.56 5.59 2.81
C TYR A 38 6.35 6.36 3.35
N LEU A 39 5.35 5.62 3.82
CA LEU A 39 4.13 6.16 4.41
C LEU A 39 3.95 5.52 5.79
N HIS A 40 3.97 6.33 6.84
CA HIS A 40 3.79 5.88 8.22
C HIS A 40 2.73 6.71 8.94
N GLY A 41 1.64 6.09 9.39
CA GLY A 41 0.56 6.82 10.09
C GLY A 41 -0.07 7.88 9.20
N VAL A 42 -0.21 7.59 7.91
CA VAL A 42 -0.72 8.54 6.92
C VAL A 42 -2.21 8.32 6.71
N GLY A 43 -2.99 9.40 6.82
CA GLY A 43 -4.42 9.41 6.56
C GLY A 43 -4.74 9.71 5.10
N PHE A 44 -5.70 8.98 4.56
CA PHE A 44 -6.23 9.19 3.22
C PHE A 44 -7.68 9.74 3.27
N PRO A 45 -8.12 10.47 2.24
CA PRO A 45 -9.52 10.87 2.10
C PRO A 45 -10.38 9.70 1.59
N ASP A 46 -11.69 9.92 1.42
CA ASP A 46 -12.62 8.96 0.82
C ASP A 46 -12.09 8.46 -0.53
N ASN A 47 -12.28 7.17 -0.83
CA ASN A 47 -11.65 6.46 -1.97
C ASN A 47 -10.11 6.45 -1.93
N GLY A 48 -9.51 6.66 -0.77
CA GLY A 48 -8.06 6.72 -0.56
C GLY A 48 -7.30 5.50 -1.05
N VAL A 49 -7.91 4.32 -0.97
CA VAL A 49 -7.36 3.05 -1.46
C VAL A 49 -7.03 3.15 -2.95
N ARG A 50 -7.98 3.62 -3.76
CA ARG A 50 -7.79 3.84 -5.20
C ARG A 50 -6.72 4.88 -5.48
N GLY A 51 -6.70 5.98 -4.71
CA GLY A 51 -5.68 7.02 -4.85
C GLY A 51 -4.27 6.50 -4.58
N LEU A 52 -4.10 5.62 -3.59
CA LEU A 52 -2.82 4.96 -3.30
C LEU A 52 -2.44 3.97 -4.40
N GLU A 53 -3.39 3.18 -4.91
CA GLU A 53 -3.16 2.27 -6.04
C GLU A 53 -2.68 3.00 -7.29
N GLU A 54 -3.36 4.09 -7.67
CA GLU A 54 -2.96 4.94 -8.80
C GLU A 54 -1.58 5.56 -8.58
N LEU A 55 -1.30 6.06 -7.37
CA LEU A 55 0.00 6.63 -7.04
C LEU A 55 1.16 5.63 -7.23
N ILE A 56 0.96 4.39 -6.79
CA ILE A 56 1.94 3.31 -6.94
C ILE A 56 2.09 2.94 -8.42
N ALA A 57 0.98 2.76 -9.14
CA ALA A 57 0.97 2.38 -10.55
C ALA A 57 1.65 3.43 -11.44
N GLU A 58 1.44 4.71 -11.15
CA GLU A 58 2.01 5.85 -11.85
C GLU A 58 3.44 6.21 -11.37
N SER A 59 4.06 5.35 -10.55
CA SER A 59 5.45 5.47 -10.11
C SER A 59 6.30 4.32 -10.68
N PRO A 60 6.61 4.31 -11.99
CA PRO A 60 7.18 3.14 -12.67
C PRO A 60 8.59 2.77 -12.20
N LEU A 61 9.32 3.71 -11.60
CA LEU A 61 10.68 3.50 -11.08
C LEU A 61 10.71 3.07 -9.61
N LEU A 62 9.54 2.86 -8.98
CA LEU A 62 9.44 2.54 -7.57
C LEU A 62 10.11 1.21 -7.25
N GLN A 63 11.11 1.24 -6.36
CA GLN A 63 11.91 0.09 -5.93
C GLN A 63 11.65 -0.28 -4.48
N VAL A 64 11.26 0.68 -3.64
CA VAL A 64 10.97 0.44 -2.22
C VAL A 64 9.63 1.08 -1.85
N LEU A 65 8.74 0.27 -1.29
CA LEU A 65 7.42 0.69 -0.83
C LEU A 65 7.21 0.24 0.62
N TRP A 66 7.08 1.19 1.53
CA TRP A 66 6.76 0.94 2.94
C TRP A 66 5.43 1.58 3.29
N LEU A 67 4.49 0.74 3.72
CA LEU A 67 3.15 1.12 4.14
C LEU A 67 2.99 0.69 5.59
N ASP A 68 2.90 1.65 6.51
CA ASP A 68 2.85 1.39 7.94
C ASP A 68 1.69 2.17 8.57
N LYS A 69 0.73 1.45 9.16
CA LYS A 69 -0.41 2.00 9.90
C LYS A 69 -1.14 3.10 9.13
N LEU A 70 -1.45 2.83 7.86
CA LEU A 70 -2.24 3.75 7.05
C LEU A 70 -3.67 3.82 7.58
N TRP A 71 -4.26 5.00 7.50
CA TRP A 71 -5.64 5.25 7.87
C TRP A 71 -6.47 5.55 6.62
N PHE A 72 -7.56 4.81 6.45
CA PHE A 72 -8.59 5.06 5.45
C PHE A 72 -9.91 5.31 6.19
N PRO A 73 -10.76 6.23 5.73
CA PRO A 73 -12.10 6.39 6.29
C PRO A 73 -12.85 5.05 6.17
N GLU A 74 -13.50 4.61 7.23
CA GLU A 74 -14.42 3.48 7.16
C GLU A 74 -15.60 3.89 6.28
N ASP A 75 -16.00 3.03 5.33
CA ASP A 75 -17.30 3.21 4.67
C ASP A 75 -18.37 3.06 5.76
N GLU A 76 -18.97 4.17 6.20
CA GLU A 76 -19.97 4.21 7.30
C GLU A 76 -21.23 3.37 7.02
N ASP A 77 -21.35 2.78 5.82
CA ASP A 77 -22.53 2.07 5.31
C ASP A 77 -22.40 0.53 5.29
N VAL A 78 -21.32 -0.06 5.81
CA VAL A 78 -21.18 -1.54 5.83
C VAL A 78 -21.71 -2.10 7.15
N ASP A 79 -22.84 -2.80 7.10
CA ASP A 79 -23.41 -3.53 8.24
C ASP A 79 -22.33 -4.35 8.97
N GLU A 80 -22.30 -4.30 10.31
CA GLU A 80 -21.31 -5.00 11.16
C GLU A 80 -21.22 -6.53 10.92
N GLN A 81 -22.16 -7.11 10.16
CA GLN A 81 -22.18 -8.51 9.74
C GLN A 81 -21.45 -8.78 8.40
N ASP A 82 -21.15 -7.75 7.61
CA ASP A 82 -20.40 -7.80 6.35
C ASP A 82 -19.01 -7.13 6.47
N ALA A 83 -18.49 -7.02 7.70
CA ALA A 83 -17.31 -6.25 8.13
C ALA A 83 -15.93 -6.66 7.53
N HIS A 84 -15.88 -7.24 6.34
CA HIS A 84 -14.65 -7.64 5.66
C HIS A 84 -14.62 -7.24 4.17
N GLY A 85 -15.37 -6.21 3.78
CA GLY A 85 -15.34 -5.62 2.44
C GLY A 85 -14.31 -4.51 2.27
N PHE A 86 -13.09 -4.65 2.77
CA PHE A 86 -12.04 -3.69 2.40
C PHE A 86 -11.85 -3.76 0.89
N GLU A 87 -11.90 -2.61 0.20
CA GLU A 87 -11.52 -2.54 -1.21
C GLU A 87 -10.12 -3.16 -1.36
N GLU A 88 -10.03 -4.25 -2.13
CA GLU A 88 -8.77 -4.96 -2.37
C GLU A 88 -7.76 -4.01 -3.04
N LEU A 89 -6.77 -3.50 -2.29
CA LEU A 89 -5.69 -2.71 -2.88
C LEU A 89 -4.75 -3.60 -3.69
N VAL A 90 -4.53 -3.28 -4.96
CA VAL A 90 -3.64 -4.03 -5.85
C VAL A 90 -2.33 -3.30 -6.08
N ILE A 91 -1.22 -3.84 -5.58
CA ILE A 91 0.10 -3.23 -5.77
C ILE A 91 0.65 -3.56 -7.17
N ARG A 92 0.65 -2.56 -8.06
CA ARG A 92 1.25 -2.63 -9.41
C ARG A 92 2.54 -1.83 -9.49
N ALA A 93 3.67 -2.49 -9.23
CA ALA A 93 4.98 -1.85 -9.27
C ALA A 93 6.03 -2.83 -9.85
N PRO A 94 6.24 -2.87 -11.17
CA PRO A 94 7.05 -3.92 -11.81
C PRO A 94 8.52 -3.91 -11.38
N ASN A 95 9.06 -2.74 -11.00
CA ASN A 95 10.44 -2.57 -10.52
C ASN A 95 10.58 -2.68 -9.00
N LEU A 96 9.50 -3.03 -8.28
CA LEU A 96 9.51 -3.10 -6.83
C LEU A 96 10.41 -4.25 -6.36
N ARG A 97 11.38 -3.92 -5.50
CA ARG A 97 12.36 -4.84 -4.92
C ARG A 97 12.07 -5.14 -3.46
N ASN A 98 11.62 -4.13 -2.73
CA ASN A 98 11.38 -4.20 -1.29
C ASN A 98 9.97 -3.72 -0.97
N LEU A 99 9.16 -4.61 -0.42
CA LEU A 99 7.81 -4.31 0.06
C LEU A 99 7.75 -4.53 1.57
N ARG A 100 7.24 -3.54 2.30
CA ARG A 100 6.89 -3.67 3.70
C ARG A 100 5.46 -3.18 3.92
N ILE A 101 4.66 -4.01 4.56
CA ILE A 101 3.29 -3.69 4.97
C ILE A 101 3.17 -3.99 6.47
N VAL A 102 2.80 -2.97 7.23
CA VAL A 102 2.47 -3.08 8.65
C VAL A 102 1.09 -2.46 8.83
N SER A 103 0.13 -3.22 9.34
CA SER A 103 -1.23 -2.73 9.55
C SER A 103 -1.77 -3.18 10.90
N GLU A 104 -2.71 -2.40 11.44
CA GLU A 104 -3.42 -2.79 12.66
C GLU A 104 -4.42 -3.92 12.34
N TYR A 105 -5.14 -3.81 11.23
CA TYR A 105 -6.08 -4.79 10.72
C TYR A 105 -5.66 -5.34 9.35
N ASP A 106 -6.24 -6.47 8.94
CA ASP A 106 -6.03 -7.00 7.60
C ASP A 106 -6.85 -6.22 6.56
N ASN A 107 -6.22 -5.25 5.90
CA ASN A 107 -6.85 -4.41 4.88
C ASN A 107 -6.97 -5.09 3.50
N GLY A 108 -6.93 -6.43 3.41
CA GLY A 108 -7.23 -7.14 2.16
C GLY A 108 -6.19 -7.01 1.04
N TRP A 109 -4.94 -6.65 1.36
CA TRP A 109 -3.86 -6.39 0.40
C TRP A 109 -3.68 -7.49 -0.66
N GLN A 110 -3.83 -7.14 -1.95
CA GLN A 110 -3.52 -8.01 -3.07
C GLN A 110 -2.21 -7.62 -3.73
N ILE A 111 -1.34 -8.61 -3.92
CA ILE A 111 -0.07 -8.42 -4.60
C ILE A 111 -0.19 -9.09 -5.98
N GLU A 112 -0.10 -8.29 -7.05
CA GLU A 112 0.07 -8.81 -8.40
C GLU A 112 1.46 -9.46 -8.57
N GLU A 113 1.77 -9.98 -9.76
CA GLU A 113 3.11 -10.53 -9.98
C GLU A 113 4.15 -9.40 -9.99
N LEU A 114 5.04 -9.39 -8.99
CA LEU A 114 6.13 -8.42 -8.87
C LEU A 114 7.44 -9.07 -9.34
N PRO A 115 7.84 -8.93 -10.61
CA PRO A 115 8.93 -9.72 -11.18
C PRO A 115 10.31 -9.43 -10.56
N CYS A 116 10.50 -8.23 -9.99
CA CYS A 116 11.75 -7.79 -9.39
C CYS A 116 11.78 -7.89 -7.85
N ILE A 117 10.74 -8.45 -7.22
CA ILE A 117 10.64 -8.46 -5.75
C ILE A 117 11.72 -9.35 -5.13
N GLU A 118 12.47 -8.79 -4.19
CA GLU A 118 13.56 -9.44 -3.48
C GLU A 118 13.22 -9.65 -2.00
N LYS A 119 12.52 -8.69 -1.38
CA LYS A 119 12.16 -8.73 0.03
C LYS A 119 10.71 -8.34 0.25
N VAL A 120 10.02 -9.14 1.06
CA VAL A 120 8.66 -8.87 1.52
C VAL A 120 8.59 -9.02 3.04
N GLU A 121 8.12 -7.98 3.72
CA GLU A 121 7.75 -8.04 5.13
C GLU A 121 6.28 -7.66 5.28
N ILE A 122 5.49 -8.54 5.89
CA ILE A 122 4.09 -8.29 6.20
C ILE A 122 3.87 -8.55 7.69
N SER A 123 3.32 -7.57 8.39
CA SER A 123 2.98 -7.62 9.80
C SER A 123 1.55 -7.11 10.01
N SER A 124 0.74 -7.87 10.75
CA SER A 124 -0.60 -7.42 11.18
C SER A 124 -0.69 -7.54 12.70
N ASP A 125 -1.14 -6.50 13.39
CA ASP A 125 -1.26 -6.51 14.86
C ASP A 125 -2.52 -7.27 15.32
N ASN A 126 -3.62 -7.14 14.59
CA ASN A 126 -4.89 -7.86 14.81
C ASN A 126 -5.20 -8.75 13.59
N TYR A 127 -5.69 -9.96 13.84
CA TYR A 127 -5.87 -11.01 12.83
C TYR A 127 -7.35 -11.20 12.49
N THR A 128 -7.69 -11.27 11.20
CA THR A 128 -8.97 -11.80 10.72
C THR A 128 -8.71 -13.15 10.04
N THR A 129 -9.56 -14.14 10.30
CA THR A 129 -9.34 -15.56 9.94
C THR A 129 -9.49 -15.89 8.45
N ASN A 130 -9.69 -14.90 7.57
CA ASN A 130 -10.17 -15.12 6.21
C ASN A 130 -9.15 -14.82 5.09
N ARG A 131 -7.86 -14.60 5.40
CA ARG A 131 -6.86 -14.34 4.36
C ARG A 131 -6.44 -15.61 3.64
N ASP A 132 -6.52 -15.59 2.31
CA ASP A 132 -5.89 -16.60 1.44
C ASP A 132 -4.36 -16.38 1.36
N PHE A 133 -3.66 -16.87 2.39
CA PHE A 133 -2.20 -16.91 2.40
C PHE A 133 -1.62 -17.74 1.26
N GLY A 134 -2.35 -18.71 0.72
CA GLY A 134 -1.90 -19.49 -0.44
C GLY A 134 -1.69 -18.60 -1.66
N ARG A 135 -2.66 -17.72 -1.94
CA ARG A 135 -2.56 -16.74 -3.03
C ARG A 135 -1.44 -15.73 -2.80
N LEU A 136 -1.25 -15.23 -1.58
CA LEU A 136 -0.16 -14.32 -1.24
C LEU A 136 1.22 -15.00 -1.40
N LEU A 137 1.37 -16.21 -0.84
CA LEU A 137 2.62 -16.97 -0.84
C LEU A 137 3.02 -17.41 -2.24
N THR A 138 2.07 -17.78 -3.11
CA THR A 138 2.37 -18.13 -4.51
C THR A 138 2.92 -16.96 -5.31
N ARG A 139 2.48 -15.73 -5.01
CA ARG A 139 2.95 -14.50 -5.67
C ARG A 139 4.30 -14.01 -5.16
N VAL A 140 4.64 -14.30 -3.91
CA VAL A 140 5.94 -13.95 -3.30
C VAL A 140 6.90 -15.13 -3.22
N ALA A 141 6.58 -16.29 -3.80
CA ALA A 141 7.37 -17.53 -3.67
C ALA A 141 8.83 -17.43 -4.15
N ARG A 142 9.16 -16.41 -4.95
CA ARG A 142 10.50 -16.19 -5.53
C ARG A 142 11.34 -15.15 -4.79
N VAL A 143 10.82 -14.57 -3.69
CA VAL A 143 11.59 -13.58 -2.90
C VAL A 143 12.80 -14.23 -2.24
N ARG A 144 13.85 -13.45 -2.03
CA ARG A 144 15.04 -13.87 -1.27
C ARG A 144 14.78 -13.83 0.23
N GLU A 145 13.97 -12.87 0.67
CA GLU A 145 13.62 -12.66 2.08
C GLU A 145 12.11 -12.51 2.22
N LEU A 146 11.49 -13.42 2.97
CA LEU A 146 10.09 -13.35 3.36
C LEU A 146 10.00 -13.32 4.89
N SER A 147 9.37 -12.28 5.42
CA SER A 147 9.04 -12.17 6.85
C SER A 147 7.54 -11.97 6.99
N LEU A 148 6.90 -12.90 7.70
CA LEU A 148 5.48 -12.86 8.03
C LEU A 148 5.36 -12.83 9.55
N LYS A 149 4.83 -11.73 10.09
CA LYS A 149 4.55 -11.58 11.53
C LYS A 149 3.05 -11.52 11.71
N MET A 150 2.49 -12.58 12.28
CA MET A 150 1.05 -12.72 12.50
C MET A 150 0.81 -13.09 13.97
N PRO A 151 -0.25 -12.57 14.61
CA PRO A 151 -0.62 -12.98 15.95
C PRO A 151 -0.90 -14.48 15.96
N VAL A 152 -0.48 -15.15 17.03
CA VAL A 152 -0.82 -16.56 17.24
C VAL A 152 -2.29 -16.60 17.64
N SER A 153 -3.12 -17.27 16.84
CA SER A 153 -4.53 -17.54 17.15
C SER A 153 -4.69 -18.36 18.43
#